data_AF-A0A351H918-F1
#
_entry.id   AF-A0A351H918-F1
#
_cell.length_a   1.000
_cell.length_b   1.000
_cell.length_c   1.000
_cell.angle_alpha   90.00
_cell.angle_beta   90.00
_cell.angle_gamma   90.00
#
_symmetry.space_group_name_H-M   'P 1'
#
loop_
_entity.id
_entity.type
_entity.pdbx_description
1 polymer ?
#
loop_
_entity_poly.entity_id
_entity_poly.type
_entity_poly.pdbx_seq_one_letter_code
_entity_poly.pdbx_strand_id
1 'polypeptide(L)'
;ESGPIDRWPQPAGFDAECYRAFSWSHLASGGTGTGLRWPYTSPHMMPDRLLEVLSSISRFVASGGIDWLNFKGVNLDMEISLLSEGKTVHTCSGNDYENLRELIGWAMSASKIGMATLELKGLEQGKYRMEIWHISEESNSRLVEFFDFEFPLRTNIGLDIDHSSFAYKIYKVE
;
A
#
# COMPACT_ATOMS: atom_id res chain seq x y z
N GLU A 1 -25.43 -4.89 -15.16
CA GLU A 1 -25.15 -3.46 -15.34
C GLU A 1 -26.31 -2.65 -14.77
N SER A 2 -26.03 -1.75 -13.84
CA SER A 2 -27.05 -0.98 -13.12
C SER A 2 -27.21 0.41 -13.73
N GLY A 3 -28.18 0.55 -14.65
CA GLY A 3 -28.72 1.85 -15.09
C GLY A 3 -27.73 2.84 -15.72
N PRO A 4 -28.20 4.01 -16.17
CA PRO A 4 -27.32 4.98 -16.82
C PRO A 4 -26.32 5.58 -15.81
N ILE A 5 -25.08 5.74 -16.26
CA ILE A 5 -23.88 6.13 -15.49
C ILE A 5 -24.03 7.52 -14.82
N ASP A 6 -25.01 8.30 -15.23
CA ASP A 6 -25.30 9.66 -14.76
C ASP A 6 -26.17 9.72 -13.49
N ARG A 7 -26.76 8.61 -13.03
CA ARG A 7 -27.73 8.62 -11.91
C ARG A 7 -27.14 8.45 -10.51
N TRP A 8 -25.83 8.21 -10.39
CA TRP A 8 -25.20 7.82 -9.12
C TRP A 8 -23.93 8.62 -8.80
N PRO A 9 -23.94 9.96 -8.84
CA PRO A 9 -22.77 10.75 -8.46
C PRO A 9 -22.47 10.54 -6.97
N GLN A 10 -21.26 10.06 -6.67
CA GLN A 10 -20.76 9.94 -5.31
C GLN A 10 -20.18 11.29 -4.84
N PRO A 11 -20.30 11.65 -3.54
CA PRO A 11 -19.60 12.81 -2.99
C PRO A 11 -18.11 12.71 -3.30
N ALA A 12 -17.51 13.78 -3.80
CA ALA A 12 -16.16 13.75 -4.37
C ALA A 12 -15.09 13.20 -3.40
N GLY A 13 -15.15 13.57 -2.12
CA GLY A 13 -14.23 13.09 -1.09
C GLY A 13 -14.36 11.60 -0.85
N PHE A 14 -15.57 11.14 -0.54
CA PHE A 14 -15.89 9.71 -0.37
C PHE A 14 -15.47 8.87 -1.59
N ASP A 15 -15.71 9.42 -2.78
CA ASP A 15 -15.40 8.76 -4.03
C ASP A 15 -13.89 8.51 -4.24
N ALA A 16 -13.08 9.49 -3.84
CA ALA A 16 -11.62 9.41 -3.89
C ALA A 16 -11.07 8.52 -2.77
N GLU A 17 -11.63 8.60 -1.57
CA GLU A 17 -11.27 7.75 -0.42
C GLU A 17 -11.49 6.27 -0.74
N CYS A 18 -12.69 5.90 -1.23
CA CYS A 18 -12.96 4.53 -1.66
C CYS A 18 -12.02 4.09 -2.77
N TYR A 19 -11.73 4.97 -3.75
CA TYR A 19 -10.82 4.59 -4.83
C TYR A 19 -9.42 4.29 -4.32
N ARG A 20 -8.93 5.11 -3.40
CA ARG A 20 -7.62 5.00 -2.78
C ARG A 20 -7.53 3.70 -2.01
N ALA A 21 -8.50 3.41 -1.14
CA ALA A 21 -8.54 2.19 -0.36
C ALA A 21 -8.54 0.95 -1.25
N PHE A 22 -9.40 0.90 -2.28
CA PHE A 22 -9.45 -0.25 -3.18
C PHE A 22 -8.19 -0.40 -4.03
N SER A 23 -7.65 0.70 -4.56
CA SER A 23 -6.47 0.65 -5.43
C SER A 23 -5.23 0.20 -4.65
N TRP A 24 -5.03 0.75 -3.45
CA TRP A 24 -3.91 0.36 -2.59
C TRP A 24 -4.07 -1.04 -2.02
N SER A 25 -5.27 -1.41 -1.57
CA SER A 25 -5.54 -2.77 -1.12
C SER A 25 -5.30 -3.78 -2.24
N HIS A 26 -5.77 -3.52 -3.46
CA HIS A 26 -5.59 -4.42 -4.59
C HIS A 26 -4.12 -4.60 -4.96
N LEU A 27 -3.36 -3.50 -5.03
CA LEU A 27 -1.93 -3.56 -5.31
C LEU A 27 -1.19 -4.31 -4.19
N ALA A 28 -1.41 -3.90 -2.93
CA ALA A 28 -0.70 -4.46 -1.78
C ALA A 28 -1.03 -5.94 -1.56
N SER A 29 -2.23 -6.41 -1.93
CA SER A 29 -2.59 -7.83 -1.87
C SER A 29 -2.04 -8.67 -3.03
N GLY A 30 -1.23 -8.09 -3.93
CA GLY A 30 -0.58 -8.80 -5.04
C GLY A 30 -1.24 -8.63 -6.41
N GLY A 31 -2.23 -7.75 -6.52
CA GLY A 31 -2.90 -7.44 -7.79
C GLY A 31 -2.00 -6.65 -8.74
N THR A 32 -2.12 -6.93 -10.05
CA THR A 32 -1.39 -6.17 -11.08
C THR A 32 -2.14 -4.87 -11.40
N GLY A 33 -1.64 -3.75 -10.87
CA GLY A 33 -2.23 -2.42 -11.08
C GLY A 33 -3.31 -2.10 -10.05
N THR A 34 -4.25 -1.22 -10.42
CA THR A 34 -5.28 -0.67 -9.51
C THR A 34 -6.70 -1.15 -9.81
N GLY A 35 -6.86 -2.04 -10.79
CA GLY A 35 -8.15 -2.42 -11.37
C GLY A 35 -8.75 -1.35 -12.31
N LEU A 36 -9.72 -1.77 -13.13
CA LEU A 36 -10.48 -0.88 -14.00
C LEU A 36 -11.63 -0.26 -13.21
N ARG A 37 -11.74 1.08 -13.25
CA ARG A 37 -12.85 1.81 -12.64
C ARG A 37 -13.55 2.68 -13.68
N TRP A 38 -14.88 2.63 -13.69
CA TRP A 38 -15.73 3.54 -14.46
C TRP A 38 -16.15 4.71 -13.57
N PRO A 39 -15.67 5.96 -13.83
CA PRO A 39 -16.09 7.11 -13.04
C PRO A 39 -17.52 7.52 -13.39
N TYR A 40 -18.42 7.49 -12.39
CA TYR A 40 -19.79 7.96 -12.50
C TYR A 40 -19.85 9.50 -12.48
N THR A 41 -19.39 10.11 -13.58
CA THR A 41 -19.21 11.55 -13.74
C THR A 41 -19.86 12.05 -15.02
N SER A 42 -20.28 13.32 -15.03
CA SER A 42 -20.81 14.01 -16.20
C SER A 42 -20.13 15.38 -16.35
N PRO A 43 -19.38 15.64 -17.45
CA PRO A 43 -19.06 14.71 -18.54
C PRO A 43 -18.23 13.51 -18.06
N HIS A 44 -18.26 12.41 -18.82
CA HIS A 44 -17.55 11.17 -18.49
C HIS A 44 -16.04 11.34 -18.67
N MET A 45 -15.38 11.88 -17.67
CA MET A 45 -13.94 12.16 -17.65
C MET A 45 -13.35 11.69 -16.32
N MET A 46 -12.07 11.33 -16.31
CA MET A 46 -11.34 11.07 -15.07
C MET A 46 -11.18 12.38 -14.30
N PRO A 47 -11.75 12.53 -13.09
CA PRO A 47 -11.54 13.73 -12.28
C PRO A 47 -10.13 13.74 -11.69
N ASP A 48 -9.57 14.94 -11.49
CA ASP A 48 -8.22 15.13 -10.94
C ASP A 48 -7.99 14.37 -9.64
N ARG A 49 -8.96 14.41 -8.71
CA ARG A 49 -8.91 13.66 -7.43
C ARG A 49 -8.70 12.15 -7.58
N LEU A 50 -9.19 11.54 -8.67
CA LEU A 50 -8.99 10.12 -8.94
C LEU A 50 -7.65 9.88 -9.66
N LEU A 51 -7.25 10.82 -10.52
CA LEU A 51 -5.91 10.80 -11.14
C LEU A 51 -4.80 10.92 -10.09
N GLU A 52 -5.02 11.69 -9.03
CA GLU A 52 -4.09 11.82 -7.89
C GLU A 52 -3.83 10.49 -7.18
N VAL A 53 -4.87 9.66 -7.02
CA VAL A 53 -4.74 8.30 -6.46
C VAL A 53 -3.82 7.44 -7.35
N LEU A 54 -4.04 7.46 -8.67
CA LEU A 54 -3.21 6.71 -9.62
C LEU A 54 -1.79 7.24 -9.69
N SER A 55 -1.61 8.56 -9.64
CA SER A 55 -0.31 9.23 -9.63
C SER A 55 0.51 8.85 -8.39
N SER A 56 -0.14 8.79 -7.23
CA SER A 56 0.45 8.30 -5.97
C SER A 56 1.01 6.87 -6.11
N ILE A 57 0.21 5.94 -6.63
CA ILE A 57 0.62 4.54 -6.85
C ILE A 57 1.72 4.45 -7.91
N SER A 58 1.61 5.20 -9.00
CA SER A 58 2.61 5.23 -10.06
C SER A 58 3.98 5.66 -9.53
N ARG A 59 4.05 6.66 -8.65
CA ARG A 59 5.30 7.07 -8.00
C ARG A 59 5.88 6.01 -7.09
N PHE A 60 5.03 5.33 -6.31
CA PHE A 60 5.47 4.22 -5.47
C PHE A 60 6.11 3.11 -6.31
N VAL A 61 5.45 2.68 -7.39
CA VAL A 61 5.97 1.67 -8.32
C VAL A 61 7.27 2.14 -9.00
N ALA A 62 7.30 3.38 -9.48
CA ALA A 62 8.46 3.94 -10.18
C ALA A 62 9.68 4.22 -9.28
N SER A 63 9.51 4.19 -7.96
CA SER A 63 10.59 4.50 -7.01
C SER A 63 11.67 3.40 -6.88
N GLY A 64 11.51 2.26 -7.56
CA GLY A 64 12.48 1.17 -7.58
C GLY A 64 12.46 0.28 -6.34
N GLY A 65 13.48 -0.56 -6.15
CA GLY A 65 13.63 -1.49 -5.01
C GLY A 65 12.86 -2.81 -5.13
N ILE A 66 11.81 -2.87 -5.95
CA ILE A 66 11.06 -4.08 -6.26
C ILE A 66 11.35 -4.48 -7.71
N ASP A 67 11.67 -5.75 -7.94
CA ASP A 67 11.74 -6.31 -9.29
C ASP A 67 10.34 -6.67 -9.76
N TRP A 68 9.62 -5.65 -10.23
CA TRP A 68 8.24 -5.77 -10.67
C TRP A 68 8.02 -6.80 -11.80
N LEU A 69 9.06 -7.15 -12.56
CA LEU A 69 8.95 -8.16 -13.61
C LEU A 69 8.90 -9.59 -13.03
N ASN A 70 9.52 -9.81 -11.89
CA ASN A 70 9.60 -11.12 -11.22
C ASN A 70 8.77 -11.18 -9.91
N PHE A 71 8.15 -10.08 -9.51
CA PHE A 71 7.31 -10.00 -8.32
C PHE A 71 6.01 -10.81 -8.51
N LYS A 72 5.85 -11.90 -7.75
CA LYS A 72 4.72 -12.84 -7.90
C LYS A 72 3.40 -12.39 -7.25
N GLY A 73 3.45 -11.47 -6.28
CA GLY A 73 2.25 -11.01 -5.56
C GLY A 73 1.63 -12.11 -4.69
N VAL A 74 2.43 -12.95 -4.03
CA VAL A 74 1.90 -13.96 -3.10
C VAL A 74 1.34 -13.27 -1.85
N ASN A 75 0.16 -13.67 -1.36
CA ASN A 75 -0.41 -13.09 -0.15
C ASN A 75 0.42 -13.50 1.08
N LEU A 76 0.77 -12.52 1.93
CA LEU A 76 1.60 -12.71 3.13
C LEU A 76 0.91 -12.29 4.43
N ASP A 77 -0.42 -12.16 4.45
CA ASP A 77 -1.17 -11.63 5.60
C ASP A 77 -1.07 -12.54 6.85
N MET A 78 -0.59 -13.78 6.69
CA MET A 78 -0.34 -14.72 7.79
C MET A 78 1.10 -14.64 8.33
N GLU A 79 2.04 -14.22 7.49
CA GLU A 79 3.48 -14.13 7.80
C GLU A 79 3.86 -12.75 8.32
N ILE A 80 3.19 -11.71 7.82
CA ILE A 80 3.48 -10.31 8.13
C ILE A 80 2.24 -9.69 8.78
N SER A 81 2.38 -9.31 10.05
CA SER A 81 1.28 -8.72 10.84
C SER A 81 1.59 -7.28 11.20
N LEU A 82 0.56 -6.43 11.20
CA LEU A 82 0.64 -5.07 11.73
C LEU A 82 -0.14 -4.99 13.04
N LEU A 83 0.57 -4.76 14.14
CA LEU A 83 0.00 -4.53 15.46
C LEU A 83 -0.12 -3.03 15.71
N SER A 84 -1.32 -2.53 16.01
CA SER A 84 -1.57 -1.12 16.36
C SER A 84 -2.63 -1.03 17.44
N GLU A 85 -2.65 0.05 18.22
CA GLU A 85 -3.68 0.28 19.25
C GLU A 85 -5.09 0.45 18.66
N GLY A 86 -5.18 1.06 17.47
CA GLY A 86 -6.42 1.31 16.75
C GLY A 86 -6.88 0.14 15.87
N LYS A 87 -8.13 0.22 15.39
CA LYS A 87 -8.63 -0.66 14.33
C LYS A 87 -7.96 -0.27 13.01
N THR A 88 -7.00 -1.08 12.60
CA THR A 88 -6.26 -0.90 11.35
C THR A 88 -6.52 -2.08 10.43
N VAL A 89 -6.81 -1.79 9.17
CA VAL A 89 -6.81 -2.77 8.09
C VAL A 89 -5.41 -2.78 7.50
N HIS A 90 -4.88 -3.98 7.25
CA HIS A 90 -3.56 -4.19 6.69
C HIS A 90 -3.62 -5.35 5.69
N THR A 91 -2.91 -5.21 4.57
CA THR A 91 -2.69 -6.29 3.62
C THR A 91 -1.32 -6.16 2.98
N CYS A 92 -0.72 -7.28 2.61
CA CYS A 92 0.59 -7.31 2.01
C CYS A 92 0.80 -8.52 1.09
N SER A 93 1.80 -8.39 0.23
CA SER A 93 2.19 -9.44 -0.69
C SER A 93 3.68 -9.38 -0.97
N GLY A 94 4.23 -10.49 -1.46
CA GLY A 94 5.65 -10.62 -1.75
C GLY A 94 5.99 -11.32 -3.05
N ASN A 95 7.29 -11.44 -3.30
CA ASN A 95 7.80 -12.11 -4.48
C ASN A 95 7.83 -13.65 -4.36
N ASP A 96 7.83 -14.21 -3.14
CA ASP A 96 7.89 -15.66 -2.92
C ASP A 96 7.45 -16.05 -1.49
N TYR A 97 7.05 -17.30 -1.27
CA TYR A 97 6.74 -17.83 0.07
C TYR A 97 7.96 -18.39 0.79
N GLU A 98 8.86 -19.05 0.07
CA GLU A 98 10.01 -19.77 0.63
C GLU A 98 11.25 -18.88 0.70
N ASN A 99 11.43 -18.03 -0.30
CA ASN A 99 12.59 -17.15 -0.45
C ASN A 99 12.16 -15.69 -0.52
N LEU A 100 11.44 -15.23 0.50
CA LEU A 100 10.88 -13.88 0.52
C LEU A 100 11.99 -12.83 0.60
N ARG A 101 12.18 -12.09 -0.49
CA ARG A 101 13.20 -11.03 -0.61
C ARG A 101 12.59 -9.65 -0.80
N GLU A 102 11.38 -9.60 -1.31
CA GLU A 102 10.69 -8.38 -1.67
C GLU A 102 9.24 -8.51 -1.27
N LEU A 103 8.71 -7.47 -0.63
CA LEU A 103 7.30 -7.37 -0.30
C LEU A 103 6.84 -5.92 -0.29
N ILE A 104 5.56 -5.75 -0.49
CA ILE A 104 4.85 -4.49 -0.36
C ILE A 104 3.67 -4.68 0.57
N GLY A 105 3.28 -3.62 1.28
CA GLY A 105 2.09 -3.63 2.09
C GLY A 105 1.46 -2.27 2.21
N TRP A 106 0.20 -2.28 2.63
CA TRP A 106 -0.58 -1.08 2.84
C TRP A 106 -1.45 -1.24 4.08
N ALA A 107 -1.59 -0.14 4.81
CA ALA A 107 -2.45 -0.09 5.98
C ALA A 107 -3.28 1.19 6.02
N MET A 108 -4.45 1.08 6.64
CA MET A 108 -5.38 2.18 6.83
C MET A 108 -6.17 2.02 8.11
N SER A 109 -6.43 3.15 8.77
CA SER A 109 -7.37 3.26 9.88
C SER A 109 -8.30 4.46 9.66
N ALA A 110 -9.43 4.48 10.37
CA ALA A 110 -10.36 5.63 10.34
C ALA A 110 -9.78 6.87 11.05
N SER A 111 -8.73 6.71 11.84
CA SER A 111 -8.02 7.79 12.55
C SER A 111 -6.51 7.65 12.36
N LYS A 112 -5.73 8.57 12.92
CA LYS A 112 -4.27 8.43 13.00
C LYS A 112 -3.90 7.06 13.59
N ILE A 113 -2.98 6.35 12.92
CA ILE A 113 -2.51 5.01 13.33
C ILE A 113 -1.66 5.09 14.60
N GLY A 114 -0.77 6.08 14.68
CA GLY A 114 0.14 6.27 15.82
C GLY A 114 1.23 5.21 15.87
N MET A 115 1.54 4.72 17.07
CA MET A 115 2.52 3.67 17.27
C MET A 115 2.00 2.34 16.71
N ALA A 116 2.77 1.72 15.83
CA ALA A 116 2.49 0.40 15.28
C ALA A 116 3.76 -0.46 15.27
N THR A 117 3.59 -1.78 15.27
CA THR A 117 4.68 -2.74 15.10
C THR A 117 4.38 -3.64 13.93
N LEU A 118 5.29 -3.68 12.96
CA LEU A 118 5.26 -4.67 11.89
C LEU A 118 6.07 -5.88 12.33
N GLU A 119 5.41 -7.03 12.49
CA GLU A 119 6.08 -8.31 12.76
C GLU A 119 6.36 -9.02 11.44
N LEU A 120 7.60 -9.48 11.27
CA LEU A 120 8.13 -10.05 10.03
C LEU A 120 8.46 -11.52 10.24
N LYS A 121 7.96 -12.38 9.34
CA LYS A 121 8.31 -13.80 9.26
C LYS A 121 8.56 -14.18 7.80
N GLY A 122 9.32 -15.24 7.59
CA GLY A 122 9.52 -15.84 6.25
C GLY A 122 10.52 -15.10 5.35
N LEU A 123 11.05 -13.94 5.76
CA LEU A 123 12.14 -13.29 5.04
C LEU A 123 13.36 -14.22 4.94
N GLU A 124 14.01 -14.23 3.78
CA GLU A 124 15.33 -14.85 3.65
C GLU A 124 16.33 -14.16 4.58
N GLN A 125 17.29 -14.88 5.16
CA GLN A 125 18.32 -14.24 5.98
C GLN A 125 19.12 -13.22 5.16
N GLY A 126 19.30 -12.00 5.70
CA GLY A 126 20.10 -10.97 5.05
C GLY A 126 19.76 -9.56 5.51
N LYS A 127 20.29 -8.58 4.76
CA LYS A 127 20.04 -7.16 4.98
C LYS A 127 18.86 -6.71 4.12
N TYR A 128 18.03 -5.85 4.69
CA TYR A 128 16.83 -5.35 4.06
C TYR A 128 16.76 -3.85 4.22
N ARG A 129 16.20 -3.19 3.21
CA ARG A 129 15.74 -1.81 3.28
C ARG A 129 14.24 -1.80 3.41
N MET A 130 13.73 -1.07 4.41
CA MET A 130 12.33 -0.71 4.50
C MET A 130 12.14 0.73 4.07
N GLU A 131 11.13 0.97 3.24
CA GLU A 131 10.67 2.30 2.85
C GLU A 131 9.22 2.50 3.27
N ILE A 132 8.92 3.64 3.89
CA ILE A 132 7.60 4.01 4.38
C ILE A 132 7.07 5.19 3.56
N TRP A 133 5.88 5.00 3.01
CA TRP A 133 5.22 5.94 2.12
C TRP A 133 3.95 6.47 2.76
N HIS A 134 3.84 7.78 2.91
CA HIS A 134 2.60 8.39 3.35
C HIS A 134 1.60 8.44 2.19
N ILE A 135 0.40 7.91 2.46
CA ILE A 135 -0.74 7.95 1.55
C ILE A 135 -1.74 8.97 2.06
N SER A 136 -1.79 10.15 1.43
CA SER A 136 -2.61 11.27 1.90
C SER A 136 -3.74 11.61 0.95
N GLU A 137 -4.80 12.22 1.48
CA GLU A 137 -5.93 12.73 0.70
C GLU A 137 -5.61 14.01 -0.08
N GLU A 138 -4.77 14.88 0.47
CA GLU A 138 -4.56 16.26 -0.01
C GLU A 138 -3.20 16.48 -0.70
N SER A 139 -2.29 15.52 -0.60
CA SER A 139 -0.92 15.64 -1.11
C SER A 139 -0.44 14.39 -1.85
N ASN A 140 0.52 14.60 -2.75
CA ASN A 140 1.20 13.55 -3.48
C ASN A 140 1.86 12.58 -2.49
N SER A 141 1.54 11.28 -2.60
CA SER A 141 2.26 10.26 -1.85
C SER A 141 3.76 10.37 -2.07
N ARG A 142 4.49 10.27 -0.97
CA ARG A 142 5.93 10.43 -0.93
C ARG A 142 6.53 9.44 0.05
N LEU A 143 7.76 9.04 -0.24
CA LEU A 143 8.64 8.41 0.73
C LEU A 143 8.84 9.39 1.90
N VAL A 144 8.54 8.94 3.11
CA VAL A 144 8.70 9.73 4.35
C VAL A 144 9.95 9.28 5.10
N GLU A 145 10.18 7.98 5.14
CA GLU A 145 11.26 7.39 5.91
C GLU A 145 11.78 6.14 5.21
N PHE A 146 13.07 5.88 5.36
CA PHE A 146 13.66 4.58 5.05
C PHE A 146 14.74 4.24 6.07
N PHE A 147 14.96 2.96 6.30
CA PHE A 147 16.06 2.46 7.10
C PHE A 147 16.41 1.03 6.71
N ASP A 148 17.64 0.64 7.06
CA ASP A 148 18.14 -0.71 6.84
C ASP A 148 18.04 -1.53 8.13
N PHE A 149 17.80 -2.83 8.00
CA PHE A 149 17.78 -3.78 9.11
C PHE A 149 18.27 -5.16 8.65
N GLU A 150 18.63 -6.02 9.61
CA GLU A 150 19.04 -7.40 9.33
C GLU A 150 17.98 -8.38 9.84
N PHE A 151 17.59 -9.34 8.99
CA PHE A 151 16.74 -10.45 9.37
C PHE A 151 17.59 -11.73 9.52
N PRO A 152 17.43 -12.54 10.59
CA PRO A 152 16.38 -12.48 11.61
C PRO A 152 16.75 -11.69 12.88
N LEU A 153 17.83 -10.91 12.89
CA LEU A 153 18.23 -10.12 14.08
C LEU A 153 17.14 -9.14 14.51
N ARG A 154 16.38 -8.60 13.55
CA ARG A 154 15.22 -7.75 13.78
C ARG A 154 14.01 -8.31 13.04
N THR A 155 13.07 -8.87 13.81
CA THR A 155 11.79 -9.39 13.33
C THR A 155 10.61 -8.47 13.63
N ASN A 156 10.81 -7.47 14.50
CA ASN A 156 9.79 -6.50 14.88
C ASN A 156 10.27 -5.10 14.56
N ILE A 157 9.48 -4.38 13.77
CA ILE A 157 9.77 -3.01 13.34
C ILE A 157 8.74 -2.08 13.95
N GLY A 158 9.16 -1.28 14.94
CA GLY A 158 8.35 -0.19 15.47
C GLY A 158 8.25 0.97 14.47
N LEU A 159 7.05 1.49 14.30
CA LEU A 159 6.68 2.58 13.40
C LEU A 159 5.92 3.65 14.19
N ASP A 160 6.17 4.92 13.91
CA ASP A 160 5.34 6.04 14.38
C ASP A 160 4.68 6.69 13.16
N ILE A 161 3.40 6.40 12.95
CA ILE A 161 2.64 6.85 11.80
C ILE A 161 1.69 7.97 12.23
N ASP A 162 1.99 9.20 11.83
CA ASP A 162 1.18 10.38 12.15
C ASP A 162 -0.06 10.59 11.26
N HIS A 163 -0.34 9.62 10.40
CA HIS A 163 -1.41 9.66 9.41
C HIS A 163 -2.36 8.46 9.54
N SER A 164 -3.48 8.50 8.81
CA SER A 164 -4.49 7.43 8.79
C SER A 164 -4.16 6.31 7.82
N SER A 165 -3.21 6.50 6.90
CA SER A 165 -2.82 5.50 5.93
C SER A 165 -1.36 5.62 5.51
N PHE A 166 -0.71 4.46 5.33
CA PHE A 166 0.64 4.38 4.79
C PHE A 166 0.78 3.11 3.93
N ALA A 167 1.74 3.16 3.01
CA ALA A 167 2.23 2.00 2.31
C ALA A 167 3.70 1.78 2.68
N TYR A 168 4.20 0.57 2.46
CA TYR A 168 5.60 0.28 2.64
C TYR A 168 6.07 -0.73 1.61
N LYS A 169 7.38 -0.74 1.38
CA LYS A 169 8.05 -1.84 0.68
C LYS A 169 9.28 -2.24 1.50
N ILE A 170 9.53 -3.54 1.52
CA ILE A 170 10.73 -4.12 2.13
C ILE A 170 11.39 -4.94 1.03
N TYR A 171 12.67 -4.67 0.80
CA TYR A 171 13.44 -5.39 -0.21
C TYR A 171 14.86 -5.66 0.28
N LYS A 172 15.37 -6.84 -0.09
CA LYS A 172 16.71 -7.27 0.27
C LYS A 172 17.72 -6.34 -0.39
N VAL A 173 18.67 -5.84 0.40
CA VAL A 173 19.83 -5.08 -0.07
C VAL A 173 21.04 -5.99 0.14
N GLU A 174 21.90 -6.09 -0.87
CA GLU A 174 23.06 -7.02 -0.98
C GLU A 174 23.56 -7.64 0.35
#